data_AF-A0A4Q5S2R4-F1
#
_entry.id   AF-A0A4Q5S2R4-F1
#
_cell.length_a   1.000
_cell.length_b   1.000
_cell.length_c   1.000
_cell.angle_alpha   90.00
_cell.angle_beta   90.00
_cell.angle_gamma   90.00
#
_symmetry.space_group_name_H-M   'P 1'
#
loop_
_entity.id
_entity.type
_entity.pdbx_description
1 polymer ?
#
loop_
_entity_poly.entity_id
_entity_poly.type
_entity_poly.pdbx_seq_one_letter_code
_entity_poly.pdbx_strand_id
1 'polypeptide(L)'
;MDVKHDIITTYKTPFKTVMIVLPADVNDVPGNVIPCIRLSVATSECFRRAFPAIRSRSGSFLIYLDEHFYDDALTDLLLHSFFSTNYLFFNGSPVVVSGPGITNDDVELMLNSLSVKIRLHGFAGIFLWRTDSVEQGPDHLSQPVYVDKNTLINKEWLQTNLLRDLDSLTNHIILDFDGKTDAIEKLKTLDNECKMFLSKQPVIAASMNEYISLKETVSHLRLNQKQTEEKLAGADKTIGVIRTKYKDDYENLFKWYHNEYEILPLWYKRFGHILKVIMGRRSFRSLFSDDVKKYKN
;
A
#
# COMPACT_ATOMS: atom_id res chain seq x y z
N MET A 1 -8.59 32.94 11.06
CA MET A 1 -9.36 31.79 11.57
C MET A 1 -9.78 30.99 10.35
N ASP A 2 -9.01 29.97 10.00
CA ASP A 2 -9.35 29.11 8.87
C ASP A 2 -10.55 28.25 9.25
N VAL A 3 -11.69 28.57 8.67
CA VAL A 3 -12.87 27.71 8.73
C VAL A 3 -12.53 26.47 7.92
N LYS A 4 -12.13 25.39 8.59
CA LYS A 4 -12.08 24.06 7.96
C LYS A 4 -13.48 23.74 7.49
N HIS A 5 -13.70 23.90 6.18
CA HIS A 5 -14.92 23.45 5.55
C HIS A 5 -14.81 21.95 5.44
N ASP A 6 -15.16 21.25 6.51
CA ASP A 6 -15.41 19.81 6.45
C ASP A 6 -16.62 19.62 5.54
N ILE A 7 -16.36 19.53 4.23
CA ILE A 7 -17.33 19.04 3.25
C ILE A 7 -17.43 17.55 3.53
N ILE A 8 -18.17 17.21 4.57
CA ILE A 8 -18.53 15.84 4.86
C ILE A 8 -19.56 15.48 3.81
N THR A 9 -19.11 14.83 2.74
CA THR A 9 -20.03 14.14 1.83
C THR A 9 -20.78 13.12 2.70
N THR A 10 -22.07 13.36 2.90
CA THR A 10 -22.92 12.49 3.71
C THR A 10 -23.08 11.12 3.07
N TYR A 11 -22.85 11.04 1.75
CA TYR A 11 -22.94 9.83 0.96
C TYR A 11 -21.53 9.28 0.67
N LYS A 12 -21.31 8.00 1.00
CA LYS A 12 -20.10 7.28 0.58
C LYS A 12 -20.31 6.80 -0.85
N THR A 13 -19.61 7.40 -1.79
CA THR A 13 -19.57 6.92 -3.17
C THR A 13 -18.57 5.76 -3.29
N PRO A 14 -18.82 4.75 -4.15
CA PRO A 14 -17.87 3.65 -4.38
C PRO A 14 -16.68 4.08 -5.23
N PHE A 15 -16.88 5.12 -6.06
CA PHE A 15 -15.86 5.74 -6.88
C PHE A 15 -14.95 6.64 -6.04
N LYS A 16 -13.70 6.74 -6.48
CA LYS A 16 -12.68 7.56 -5.83
C LYS A 16 -12.56 8.89 -6.58
N THR A 17 -12.91 9.97 -5.91
CA THR A 17 -12.73 11.31 -6.48
C THR A 17 -11.27 11.72 -6.35
N VAL A 18 -10.73 12.22 -7.45
CA VAL A 18 -9.40 12.78 -7.60
C VAL A 18 -9.57 14.25 -7.96
N MET A 19 -8.90 15.16 -7.26
CA MET A 19 -9.01 16.60 -7.51
C MET A 19 -7.66 17.16 -7.88
N ILE A 20 -7.56 17.78 -9.06
CA ILE A 20 -6.33 18.44 -9.49
C ILE A 20 -6.16 19.73 -8.70
N VAL A 21 -5.00 19.90 -8.06
CA VAL A 21 -4.70 21.05 -7.20
C VAL A 21 -3.26 21.50 -7.34
N LEU A 22 -3.00 22.78 -7.05
CA LEU A 22 -1.64 23.27 -6.89
C LEU A 22 -1.01 22.72 -5.59
N PRO A 23 0.33 22.60 -5.50
CA PRO A 23 0.96 22.07 -4.30
C PRO A 23 0.65 22.86 -3.01
N ALA A 24 0.42 24.16 -3.13
CA ALA A 24 0.06 25.03 -1.99
C ALA A 24 -1.35 24.73 -1.44
N ASP A 25 -2.27 24.25 -2.27
CA ASP A 25 -3.67 24.03 -1.92
C ASP A 25 -3.94 22.59 -1.44
N VAL A 26 -2.92 21.74 -1.32
CA VAL A 26 -3.10 20.32 -1.00
C VAL A 26 -3.79 20.08 0.34
N ASN A 27 -3.65 21.01 1.29
CA ASN A 27 -4.28 20.90 2.61
C ASN A 27 -5.79 21.22 2.58
N ASP A 28 -6.26 21.89 1.52
CA ASP A 28 -7.66 22.28 1.35
C ASP A 28 -8.49 21.19 0.66
N VAL A 29 -7.84 20.13 0.16
CA VAL A 29 -8.53 18.99 -0.45
C VAL A 29 -9.29 18.22 0.63
N PRO A 30 -10.60 17.92 0.46
CA PRO A 30 -11.35 17.12 1.41
C PRO A 30 -10.70 15.77 1.72
N GLY A 31 -10.83 15.27 2.95
CA GLY A 31 -10.12 14.06 3.41
C GLY A 31 -10.45 12.77 2.65
N ASN A 32 -11.63 12.71 2.03
CA ASN A 32 -12.10 11.59 1.20
C ASN A 32 -11.75 11.73 -0.29
N VAL A 33 -11.12 12.84 -0.69
CA VAL A 33 -10.72 13.13 -2.06
C VAL A 33 -9.21 12.95 -2.19
N ILE A 34 -8.76 12.29 -3.26
CA ILE A 34 -7.35 12.09 -3.57
C ILE A 34 -6.80 13.37 -4.21
N PRO A 35 -5.87 14.10 -3.58
CA PRO A 35 -5.22 15.22 -4.23
C PRO A 35 -4.36 14.72 -5.39
N CYS A 36 -4.55 15.32 -6.56
CA CYS A 36 -3.70 15.14 -7.74
C CYS A 36 -2.91 16.41 -7.94
N ILE A 37 -1.64 16.38 -7.57
CA ILE A 37 -0.86 17.59 -7.43
C ILE A 37 -0.28 17.96 -8.78
N ARG A 38 -0.70 19.12 -9.29
CA ARG A 38 -0.21 19.71 -10.53
C ARG A 38 1.27 20.03 -10.37
N LEU A 39 2.07 19.42 -11.24
CA LEU A 39 3.50 19.54 -11.26
C LEU A 39 3.95 20.05 -12.63
N SER A 40 4.73 21.11 -12.56
CA SER A 40 5.29 21.86 -13.67
C SER A 40 6.64 22.43 -13.24
N VAL A 41 7.39 23.03 -14.18
CA VAL A 41 8.66 23.67 -13.82
C VAL A 41 8.43 24.76 -12.78
N ALA A 42 7.39 25.58 -12.97
CA ALA A 42 7.04 26.69 -12.07
C ALA A 42 6.58 26.22 -10.67
N THR A 43 5.97 25.04 -10.57
CA THR A 43 5.40 24.53 -9.30
C THR A 43 6.32 23.55 -8.58
N SER A 44 7.40 23.08 -9.20
CA SER A 44 8.35 22.10 -8.65
C SER A 44 8.93 22.48 -7.28
N GLU A 45 9.34 23.73 -7.10
CA GLU A 45 9.89 24.23 -5.82
C GLU A 45 8.80 24.33 -4.75
N CYS A 46 7.59 24.74 -5.12
CA CYS A 46 6.45 24.76 -4.21
C CYS A 46 6.09 23.33 -3.76
N PHE A 47 6.11 22.37 -4.70
CA PHE A 47 5.92 20.96 -4.40
C PHE A 47 6.97 20.44 -3.43
N ARG A 48 8.25 20.70 -3.65
CA ARG A 48 9.33 20.25 -2.73
C ARG A 48 9.10 20.73 -1.29
N ARG A 49 8.66 21.98 -1.13
CA ARG A 49 8.33 22.55 0.20
C ARG A 49 7.08 21.94 0.81
N ALA A 50 6.06 21.66 0.00
CA ALA A 50 4.81 21.03 0.44
C ALA A 50 4.93 19.51 0.67
N PHE A 51 5.92 18.86 0.06
CA PHE A 51 6.04 17.40 0.01
C PHE A 51 6.05 16.70 1.38
N PRO A 52 6.73 17.22 2.42
CA PRO A 52 6.64 16.63 3.76
C PRO A 52 5.21 16.61 4.32
N ALA A 53 4.40 17.65 4.04
CA ALA A 53 3.00 17.71 4.46
C ALA A 53 2.12 16.75 3.62
N ILE A 54 2.39 16.66 2.32
CA ILE A 54 1.72 15.70 1.41
C ILE A 54 1.95 14.26 1.88
N ARG A 55 3.19 13.93 2.26
CA ARG A 55 3.57 12.59 2.72
C ARG A 55 3.01 12.24 4.10
N SER A 56 2.83 13.23 4.98
CA SER A 56 2.28 13.00 6.32
C SER A 56 0.75 12.92 6.35
N ARG A 57 0.08 13.36 5.28
CA ARG A 57 -1.38 13.29 5.13
C ARG A 57 -1.85 11.83 5.04
N SER A 58 -2.96 11.53 5.71
CA SER A 58 -3.67 10.26 5.59
C SER A 58 -4.38 10.15 4.24
N GLY A 59 -4.24 9.00 3.59
CA GLY A 59 -4.85 8.74 2.27
C GLY A 59 -3.86 8.89 1.13
N SER A 60 -4.28 8.51 -0.08
CA SER A 60 -3.41 8.50 -1.26
C SER A 60 -3.29 9.86 -1.94
N PHE A 61 -2.22 10.09 -2.70
CA PHE A 61 -2.09 11.23 -3.62
C PHE A 61 -1.56 10.79 -4.99
N LEU A 62 -1.69 11.68 -5.96
CA LEU A 62 -1.27 11.52 -7.35
C LEU A 62 -0.47 12.74 -7.82
N ILE A 63 0.20 12.59 -8.96
CA ILE A 63 0.83 13.72 -9.67
C ILE A 63 0.16 13.91 -11.02
N TYR A 64 -0.13 15.17 -11.32
CA TYR A 64 -0.60 15.65 -12.61
C TYR A 64 0.52 16.40 -13.31
N LEU A 65 0.86 16.00 -14.54
CA LEU A 65 1.87 16.65 -15.38
C LEU A 65 1.17 17.63 -16.31
N ASP A 66 1.52 18.90 -16.20
CA ASP A 66 0.86 20.00 -16.94
C ASP A 66 1.65 20.48 -18.16
N GLU A 67 2.97 20.25 -18.19
CA GLU A 67 3.88 20.82 -19.18
C GLU A 67 4.68 19.74 -19.91
N HIS A 68 5.08 20.05 -21.14
CA HIS A 68 5.92 19.23 -22.02
C HIS A 68 7.37 19.05 -21.53
N PHE A 69 7.80 19.87 -20.57
CA PHE A 69 9.22 19.97 -20.23
C PHE A 69 9.59 18.96 -19.15
N TYR A 70 10.47 18.02 -19.53
CA TYR A 70 11.03 17.02 -18.66
C TYR A 70 12.53 17.25 -18.51
N ASP A 71 12.95 17.62 -17.31
CA ASP A 71 14.35 17.60 -16.91
C ASP A 71 14.62 16.47 -15.89
N ASP A 72 15.91 16.24 -15.62
CA ASP A 72 16.33 15.27 -14.61
C ASP A 72 15.82 15.64 -13.22
N ALA A 73 15.66 16.93 -12.91
CA ALA A 73 15.20 17.39 -11.60
C ALA A 73 13.73 17.03 -11.34
N LEU A 74 12.87 17.12 -12.35
CA LEU A 74 11.48 16.68 -12.31
C LEU A 74 11.40 15.16 -12.22
N THR A 75 12.26 14.46 -12.97
CA THR A 75 12.36 13.00 -12.92
C THR A 75 12.70 12.51 -11.52
N ASP A 76 13.70 13.10 -10.87
CA ASP A 76 14.09 12.75 -9.50
C ASP A 76 12.96 13.04 -8.52
N LEU A 77 12.23 14.15 -8.71
CA LEU A 77 11.09 14.51 -7.88
C LEU A 77 9.93 13.50 -8.01
N LEU A 78 9.65 13.04 -9.23
CA LEU A 78 8.68 11.98 -9.49
C LEU A 78 9.10 10.68 -8.80
N LEU A 79 10.37 10.27 -8.96
CA LEU A 79 10.90 9.08 -8.29
C LEU A 79 10.73 9.17 -6.77
N HIS A 80 11.14 10.29 -6.16
CA HIS A 80 10.94 10.53 -4.72
C HIS A 80 9.47 10.42 -4.31
N SER A 81 8.56 10.88 -5.16
CA SER A 81 7.12 10.79 -4.94
C SER A 81 6.62 9.35 -5.00
N PHE A 82 7.07 8.57 -5.99
CA PHE A 82 6.67 7.16 -6.15
C PHE A 82 7.07 6.28 -4.96
N PHE A 83 8.19 6.57 -4.29
CA PHE A 83 8.58 5.84 -3.07
C PHE A 83 7.81 6.24 -1.82
N SER A 84 6.88 7.20 -1.92
CA SER A 84 6.00 7.52 -0.80
C SER A 84 4.96 6.43 -0.61
N THR A 85 4.80 5.96 0.62
CA THR A 85 3.86 4.89 0.99
C THR A 85 2.41 5.23 0.68
N ASN A 86 2.10 6.52 0.56
CA ASN A 86 0.80 7.04 0.23
C ASN A 86 0.66 7.50 -1.24
N TYR A 87 1.64 7.23 -2.10
CA TYR A 87 1.44 7.42 -3.54
C TYR A 87 0.40 6.43 -4.07
N LEU A 88 -0.43 6.82 -5.03
CA LEU A 88 -1.43 5.93 -5.62
C LEU A 88 -0.78 4.97 -6.63
N PHE A 89 -1.01 3.67 -6.44
CA PHE A 89 -0.59 2.62 -7.35
C PHE A 89 -1.79 1.92 -7.97
N PHE A 90 -1.64 1.52 -9.24
CA PHE A 90 -2.59 0.67 -9.95
C PHE A 90 -1.82 -0.53 -10.52
N ASN A 91 -2.28 -1.75 -10.20
CA ASN A 91 -1.61 -3.01 -10.59
C ASN A 91 -0.10 -3.02 -10.31
N GLY A 92 0.32 -2.49 -9.16
CA GLY A 92 1.73 -2.44 -8.74
C GLY A 92 2.59 -1.38 -9.44
N SER A 93 2.00 -0.54 -10.29
CA SER A 93 2.70 0.56 -10.98
C SER A 93 2.20 1.92 -10.47
N PRO A 94 3.09 2.91 -10.27
CA PRO A 94 2.69 4.27 -9.89
C PRO A 94 1.82 4.88 -11.00
N VAL A 95 0.76 5.57 -10.60
CA VAL A 95 -0.16 6.23 -11.53
C VAL A 95 0.22 7.70 -11.70
N VAL A 96 0.35 8.16 -12.94
CA VAL A 96 0.60 9.55 -13.30
C VAL A 96 -0.54 10.05 -14.18
N VAL A 97 -1.00 11.27 -13.95
CA VAL A 97 -2.01 11.93 -14.80
C VAL A 97 -1.29 12.88 -15.75
N SER A 98 -1.61 12.80 -17.05
CA SER A 98 -1.13 13.72 -18.07
C SER A 98 -2.22 14.69 -18.46
N GLY A 99 -1.87 15.97 -18.50
CA GLY A 99 -2.73 17.03 -19.02
C GLY A 99 -2.85 17.01 -20.54
N PRO A 100 -3.84 17.75 -21.09
CA PRO A 100 -4.15 17.77 -22.52
C PRO A 100 -3.10 18.51 -23.35
N GLY A 101 -2.21 19.26 -22.69
CA GLY A 101 -1.11 19.94 -23.37
C GLY A 101 -0.10 18.96 -23.95
N ILE A 102 0.18 17.85 -23.27
CA ILE A 102 1.37 17.02 -23.55
C ILE A 102 1.14 16.12 -24.78
N THR A 103 2.02 16.22 -25.78
CA THR A 103 1.91 15.41 -27.00
C THR A 103 2.24 13.93 -26.72
N ASN A 104 1.75 13.02 -27.58
CA ASN A 104 2.08 11.60 -27.51
C ASN A 104 3.59 11.35 -27.45
N ASP A 105 4.35 12.07 -28.28
CA ASP A 105 5.79 11.90 -28.41
C ASP A 105 6.51 12.34 -27.13
N ASP A 106 6.09 13.46 -26.52
CA ASP A 106 6.66 13.94 -25.25
C ASP A 106 6.38 12.97 -24.10
N VAL A 107 5.14 12.45 -24.04
CA VAL A 107 4.75 11.44 -23.06
C VAL A 107 5.57 10.17 -23.25
N GLU A 108 5.76 9.70 -24.47
CA GLU A 108 6.51 8.48 -24.76
C GLU A 108 7.99 8.64 -24.40
N LEU A 109 8.62 9.76 -24.76
CA LEU A 109 10.01 10.06 -24.39
C LEU A 109 10.19 10.09 -22.86
N MET A 110 9.30 10.77 -22.15
CA MET A 110 9.30 10.81 -20.69
C MET A 110 9.09 9.42 -20.09
N LEU A 111 8.07 8.70 -20.54
CA LEU A 111 7.75 7.36 -20.05
C LEU A 111 8.89 6.39 -20.32
N ASN A 112 9.58 6.49 -21.45
CA ASN A 112 10.75 5.65 -21.74
C ASN A 112 11.89 5.94 -20.75
N SER A 113 12.21 7.22 -20.53
CA SER A 113 13.24 7.63 -19.56
C SER A 113 12.90 7.19 -18.13
N LEU A 114 11.67 7.48 -17.68
CA LEU A 114 11.19 7.10 -16.35
C LEU A 114 11.06 5.58 -16.20
N SER A 115 10.58 4.87 -17.22
CA SER A 115 10.39 3.42 -17.18
C SER A 115 11.71 2.67 -16.98
N VAL A 116 12.79 3.15 -17.60
CA VAL A 116 14.13 2.60 -17.34
C VAL A 116 14.52 2.82 -15.89
N LYS A 117 14.38 4.04 -15.36
CA LYS A 117 14.74 4.37 -13.97
C LYS A 117 13.90 3.58 -12.94
N ILE A 118 12.57 3.52 -13.09
CA ILE A 118 11.70 2.81 -12.13
C ILE A 118 11.86 1.28 -12.17
N ARG A 119 12.18 0.70 -13.34
CA ARG A 119 12.42 -0.75 -13.46
C ARG A 119 13.67 -1.18 -12.70
N LEU A 120 14.70 -0.33 -12.68
CA LEU A 120 15.88 -0.54 -11.83
C LEU A 120 15.53 -0.58 -10.33
N HIS A 121 14.39 -0.01 -9.95
CA HIS A 121 13.87 -0.03 -8.59
C HIS A 121 12.78 -1.07 -8.34
N GLY A 122 12.52 -1.97 -9.31
CA GLY A 122 11.60 -3.11 -9.16
C GLY A 122 10.14 -2.84 -9.52
N PHE A 123 9.81 -1.67 -10.07
CA PHE A 123 8.47 -1.42 -10.63
C PHE A 123 8.34 -2.00 -12.04
N ALA A 124 7.15 -2.49 -12.40
CA ALA A 124 6.90 -3.03 -13.75
C ALA A 124 6.88 -1.94 -14.83
N GLY A 125 6.34 -0.76 -14.49
CA GLY A 125 6.18 0.39 -15.37
C GLY A 125 5.51 1.56 -14.63
N ILE A 126 5.10 2.59 -15.37
CA ILE A 126 4.20 3.66 -14.91
C ILE A 126 2.85 3.44 -15.57
N PHE A 127 1.78 3.64 -14.81
CA PHE A 127 0.42 3.68 -15.35
C PHE A 127 0.05 5.14 -15.67
N LEU A 128 -0.35 5.42 -16.90
CA LEU A 128 -0.67 6.77 -17.35
C LEU A 128 -2.18 6.96 -17.51
N TRP A 129 -2.72 7.98 -16.86
CA TRP A 129 -4.09 8.47 -17.09
C TRP A 129 -4.04 9.72 -17.95
N ARG A 130 -4.77 9.70 -19.07
CA ARG A 130 -4.73 10.75 -20.09
C ARG A 130 -6.05 11.50 -20.17
N THR A 131 -6.00 12.83 -19.98
CA THR A 131 -7.17 13.70 -20.08
C THR A 131 -7.71 13.84 -21.51
N ASP A 132 -6.85 13.66 -22.52
CA ASP A 132 -7.12 13.93 -23.94
C ASP A 132 -7.62 12.73 -24.73
N SER A 133 -7.63 11.53 -24.14
CA SER A 133 -8.04 10.31 -24.83
C SER A 133 -9.55 10.23 -25.07
N VAL A 134 -10.02 10.91 -26.11
CA VAL A 134 -11.41 10.83 -26.61
C VAL A 134 -11.72 9.42 -27.14
N GLU A 135 -10.71 8.71 -27.63
CA GLU A 135 -10.83 7.33 -28.07
C GLU A 135 -10.35 6.39 -26.98
N GLN A 136 -11.28 6.05 -26.09
CA GLN A 136 -11.06 4.98 -25.14
C GLN A 136 -10.96 3.66 -25.93
N GLY A 137 -9.78 3.05 -25.95
CA GLY A 137 -9.60 1.70 -26.49
C GLY A 137 -10.35 0.65 -25.65
N PRO A 138 -10.52 -0.59 -26.17
CA PRO A 138 -11.34 -1.64 -25.57
C PRO A 138 -10.95 -2.04 -24.13
N ASP A 139 -9.76 -1.69 -23.65
CA ASP A 139 -9.33 -1.81 -22.24
C ASP A 139 -9.84 -0.65 -21.35
N HIS A 140 -11.13 -0.32 -21.47
CA HIS A 140 -11.81 0.77 -20.76
C HIS A 140 -11.81 0.63 -19.23
N LEU A 141 -11.45 -0.53 -18.68
CA LEU A 141 -11.65 -0.90 -17.28
C LEU A 141 -10.72 -0.15 -16.29
N SER A 142 -9.92 0.81 -16.76
CA SER A 142 -8.91 1.47 -15.93
C SER A 142 -8.74 2.97 -16.16
N GLN A 143 -9.44 3.54 -17.15
CA GLN A 143 -9.37 4.99 -17.39
C GLN A 143 -10.32 5.74 -16.45
N PRO A 144 -9.86 6.84 -15.85
CA PRO A 144 -10.71 7.67 -15.02
C PRO A 144 -11.75 8.43 -15.87
N VAL A 145 -12.86 8.78 -15.23
CA VAL A 145 -13.86 9.67 -15.81
C VAL A 145 -13.43 11.11 -15.51
N TYR A 146 -13.26 11.92 -16.55
CA TYR A 146 -12.90 13.33 -16.40
C TYR A 146 -14.16 14.19 -16.29
N VAL A 147 -14.13 15.13 -15.36
CA VAL A 147 -15.19 16.11 -15.13
C VAL A 147 -14.55 17.49 -15.11
N ASP A 148 -14.93 18.31 -16.09
CA ASP A 148 -14.52 19.69 -16.22
C ASP A 148 -15.67 20.66 -15.92
N LYS A 149 -15.44 21.96 -16.15
CA LYS A 149 -16.47 23.00 -16.01
C LYS A 149 -17.68 22.78 -16.93
N ASN A 150 -17.44 22.27 -18.14
CA ASN A 150 -18.47 22.10 -19.17
C ASN A 150 -19.29 20.82 -19.00
N THR A 151 -18.79 19.88 -18.19
CA THR A 151 -19.44 18.59 -17.94
C THR A 151 -20.76 18.82 -17.20
N LEU A 152 -21.86 18.51 -17.89
CA LEU A 152 -23.20 18.54 -17.32
C LEU A 152 -23.46 17.22 -16.57
N ILE A 153 -23.33 17.27 -15.24
CA ILE A 153 -23.64 16.14 -14.38
C ILE A 153 -25.15 16.07 -14.22
N ASN A 154 -25.78 15.14 -14.94
CA ASN A 154 -27.20 14.84 -14.84
C ASN A 154 -27.41 13.33 -14.70
N LYS A 155 -28.68 12.90 -14.59
CA LYS A 155 -29.03 11.48 -14.48
C LYS A 155 -28.44 10.61 -15.60
N GLU A 156 -28.52 11.08 -16.84
CA GLU A 156 -28.03 10.33 -18.00
C GLU A 156 -26.50 10.18 -17.95
N TRP A 157 -25.79 11.24 -17.58
CA TRP A 157 -24.34 11.21 -17.39
C TRP A 157 -23.93 10.22 -16.29
N LEU A 158 -24.63 10.20 -15.16
CA LEU A 158 -24.38 9.23 -14.07
C LEU A 158 -24.56 7.80 -14.54
N GLN A 159 -25.63 7.52 -15.30
CA GLN A 159 -25.91 6.19 -15.84
C GLN A 159 -24.86 5.74 -16.85
N THR A 160 -24.43 6.64 -17.72
CA THR A 160 -23.46 6.32 -18.78
C THR A 160 -22.03 6.16 -18.25
N ASN A 161 -21.63 6.97 -17.26
CA ASN A 161 -20.23 7.05 -16.84
C ASN A 161 -19.93 6.35 -15.51
N LEU A 162 -20.88 6.32 -14.57
CA LEU A 162 -20.62 5.83 -13.21
C LEU A 162 -21.41 4.57 -12.84
N LEU A 163 -22.57 4.37 -13.45
CA LEU A 163 -23.52 3.30 -13.08
C LEU A 163 -23.80 2.35 -14.25
N ARG A 164 -22.94 2.36 -15.27
CA ARG A 164 -23.09 1.51 -16.46
C ARG A 164 -22.86 0.05 -16.12
N ASP A 165 -21.83 -0.22 -15.32
CA ASP A 165 -21.41 -1.55 -14.91
C ASP A 165 -20.77 -1.50 -13.49
N LEU A 166 -20.64 -2.65 -12.83
CA LEU A 166 -20.05 -2.71 -11.48
C LEU A 166 -18.56 -2.33 -11.48
N ASP A 167 -17.87 -2.54 -12.59
CA ASP A 167 -16.45 -2.23 -12.72
C ASP A 167 -16.24 -0.70 -12.73
N SER A 168 -17.15 0.06 -13.33
CA SER A 168 -17.16 1.53 -13.34
C SER A 168 -17.29 2.13 -11.94
N LEU A 169 -17.82 1.39 -10.97
CA LEU A 169 -17.85 1.80 -9.57
C LEU A 169 -16.45 1.80 -8.92
N THR A 170 -15.47 1.13 -9.53
CA THR A 170 -14.06 1.18 -9.10
C THR A 170 -13.27 2.30 -9.75
N ASN A 171 -13.83 2.97 -10.76
CA ASN A 171 -13.15 4.01 -11.49
C ASN A 171 -12.89 5.23 -10.61
N HIS A 172 -11.91 6.01 -11.07
CA HIS A 172 -11.58 7.29 -10.47
C HIS A 172 -12.30 8.39 -11.25
N ILE A 173 -12.77 9.41 -10.55
CA ILE A 173 -13.33 10.61 -11.17
C ILE A 173 -12.32 11.73 -11.00
N ILE A 174 -11.78 12.26 -12.08
CA ILE A 174 -10.83 13.38 -12.03
C ILE A 174 -11.58 14.67 -12.25
N LEU A 175 -11.54 15.54 -11.25
CA LEU A 175 -12.03 16.92 -11.32
C LEU A 175 -10.90 17.81 -11.83
N ASP A 176 -11.02 18.26 -13.09
CA ASP A 176 -10.06 19.16 -13.73
C ASP A 176 -10.64 20.57 -13.82
N PHE A 177 -10.20 21.43 -12.89
CA PHE A 177 -10.67 22.80 -12.75
C PHE A 177 -9.49 23.73 -12.49
N ASP A 178 -9.60 24.96 -12.98
CA ASP A 178 -8.60 26.00 -12.74
C ASP A 178 -8.57 26.45 -11.27
N GLY A 179 -9.70 26.33 -10.57
CA GLY A 179 -9.87 26.75 -9.18
C GLY A 179 -10.46 25.67 -8.27
N LYS A 180 -9.93 25.58 -7.05
CA LYS A 180 -10.43 24.64 -6.02
C LYS A 180 -11.90 24.84 -5.68
N THR A 181 -12.39 26.08 -5.70
CA THR A 181 -13.78 26.41 -5.39
C THR A 181 -14.74 25.77 -6.38
N ASP A 182 -14.42 25.83 -7.68
CA ASP A 182 -15.25 25.27 -8.73
C ASP A 182 -15.25 23.74 -8.69
N ALA A 183 -14.09 23.13 -8.41
CA ALA A 183 -13.98 21.69 -8.20
C ALA A 183 -14.84 21.22 -7.03
N ILE A 184 -14.80 21.95 -5.91
CA ILE A 184 -15.60 21.69 -4.72
C ILE A 184 -17.10 21.85 -5.02
N GLU A 185 -17.50 22.89 -5.75
CA GLU A 185 -18.89 23.11 -6.12
C GLU A 185 -19.38 21.97 -7.04
N LYS A 186 -18.58 21.58 -8.04
CA LYS A 186 -18.93 20.47 -8.91
C LYS A 186 -19.01 19.14 -8.15
N LEU A 187 -18.14 18.92 -7.17
CA LEU A 187 -18.22 17.76 -6.28
C LEU A 187 -19.52 17.73 -5.48
N LYS A 188 -19.99 18.88 -4.97
CA LYS A 188 -21.28 18.98 -4.28
C LYS A 188 -22.44 18.67 -5.23
N THR A 189 -22.39 19.18 -6.46
CA THR A 189 -23.38 18.87 -7.49
C THR A 189 -23.41 17.37 -7.80
N LEU A 190 -22.23 16.74 -7.95
CA LEU A 190 -22.12 15.30 -8.14
C LEU A 190 -22.73 14.51 -6.98
N ASP A 191 -22.42 14.87 -5.73
CA ASP A 191 -22.96 14.22 -4.53
C ASP A 191 -24.49 14.35 -4.46
N ASN A 192 -25.02 15.54 -4.74
CA ASN A 192 -26.47 15.80 -4.75
C ASN A 192 -27.19 14.99 -5.84
N GLU A 193 -26.67 14.98 -7.07
CA GLU A 193 -27.26 14.21 -8.16
C GLU A 193 -27.21 12.70 -7.88
N CYS A 194 -26.10 12.19 -7.30
CA CYS A 194 -26.01 10.80 -6.86
C CYS A 194 -27.07 10.47 -5.80
N LYS A 195 -27.21 11.32 -4.77
CA LYS A 195 -28.24 11.15 -3.72
C LYS A 195 -29.65 11.16 -4.30
N MET A 196 -29.96 12.09 -5.21
CA MET A 196 -31.26 12.16 -5.87
C MET A 196 -31.52 10.95 -6.76
N PHE A 197 -30.51 10.44 -7.47
CA PHE A 197 -30.62 9.25 -8.28
C PHE A 197 -30.93 8.01 -7.44
N LEU A 198 -30.15 7.81 -6.37
CA LEU A 198 -30.24 6.61 -5.54
C LEU A 198 -31.47 6.59 -4.64
N SER A 199 -31.96 7.74 -4.20
CA SER A 199 -33.23 7.82 -3.47
C SER A 199 -34.43 7.37 -4.33
N LYS A 200 -34.35 7.54 -5.65
CA LYS A 200 -35.35 7.02 -6.60
C LYS A 200 -35.18 5.53 -6.92
N GLN A 201 -34.03 4.94 -6.57
CA GLN A 201 -33.67 3.56 -6.93
C GLN A 201 -33.11 2.79 -5.71
N PRO A 202 -33.96 2.45 -4.72
CA PRO A 202 -33.52 1.90 -3.44
C PRO A 202 -32.80 0.56 -3.58
N VAL A 203 -33.14 -0.26 -4.59
CA VAL A 203 -32.47 -1.55 -4.85
C VAL A 203 -31.01 -1.33 -5.29
N ILE A 204 -30.76 -0.35 -6.16
CA ILE A 204 -29.39 -0.02 -6.58
C ILE A 204 -28.63 0.58 -5.40
N ALA A 205 -29.25 1.47 -4.63
CA ALA A 205 -28.63 2.04 -3.44
C ALA A 205 -28.22 0.96 -2.42
N ALA A 206 -29.10 -0.01 -2.15
CA ALA A 206 -28.79 -1.14 -1.27
C ALA A 206 -27.61 -1.97 -1.80
N SER A 207 -27.65 -2.32 -3.09
CA SER A 207 -26.58 -3.10 -3.75
C SER A 207 -25.23 -2.35 -3.74
N MET A 208 -25.25 -1.04 -3.94
CA MET A 208 -24.08 -0.17 -3.92
C MET A 208 -23.47 -0.07 -2.52
N ASN A 209 -24.30 0.05 -1.48
CA ASN A 209 -23.85 0.03 -0.10
C ASN A 209 -23.23 -1.32 0.29
N GLU A 210 -23.86 -2.42 -0.11
CA GLU A 210 -23.31 -3.76 0.08
C GLU A 210 -21.96 -3.92 -0.64
N TYR A 211 -21.87 -3.47 -1.88
CA TYR A 211 -20.63 -3.46 -2.65
C TYR A 211 -19.52 -2.66 -1.97
N ILE A 212 -19.82 -1.45 -1.47
CA ILE A 212 -18.85 -0.63 -0.73
C ILE A 212 -18.38 -1.35 0.53
N SER A 213 -19.30 -1.92 1.30
CA SER A 213 -18.98 -2.67 2.52
C SER A 213 -18.11 -3.90 2.22
N LEU A 214 -18.42 -4.62 1.14
CA LEU A 214 -17.63 -5.76 0.69
C LEU A 214 -16.23 -5.33 0.24
N LYS A 215 -16.11 -4.22 -0.49
CA LYS A 215 -14.84 -3.64 -0.93
C LYS A 215 -13.97 -3.22 0.25
N GLU A 216 -14.55 -2.57 1.27
CA GLU A 216 -13.87 -2.24 2.53
C GLU A 216 -13.37 -3.51 3.24
N THR A 217 -14.21 -4.55 3.31
CA THR A 217 -13.86 -5.86 3.90
C THR A 217 -12.70 -6.52 3.16
N VAL A 218 -12.74 -6.56 1.82
CA VAL A 218 -11.66 -7.13 0.99
C VAL A 218 -10.36 -6.36 1.19
N SER A 219 -10.41 -5.02 1.25
CA SER A 219 -9.23 -4.19 1.52
C SER A 219 -8.60 -4.52 2.87
N HIS A 220 -9.42 -4.64 3.92
CA HIS A 220 -8.96 -5.02 5.26
C HIS A 220 -8.35 -6.42 5.30
N LEU A 221 -8.98 -7.39 4.64
CA LEU A 221 -8.44 -8.76 4.54
C LEU A 221 -7.08 -8.80 3.81
N ARG A 222 -6.92 -8.05 2.72
CA ARG A 222 -5.64 -7.92 2.01
C ARG A 222 -4.54 -7.31 2.89
N LEU A 223 -4.88 -6.30 3.69
CA LEU A 223 -3.94 -5.72 4.65
C LEU A 223 -3.51 -6.75 5.69
N ASN A 224 -4.45 -7.50 6.25
CA ASN A 224 -4.16 -8.55 7.24
C ASN A 224 -3.33 -9.70 6.65
N GLN A 225 -3.61 -10.07 5.39
CA GLN A 225 -2.82 -11.06 4.67
C GLN A 225 -1.36 -10.59 4.56
N LYS A 226 -1.14 -9.35 4.07
CA LYS A 226 0.22 -8.78 3.97
C LYS A 226 0.95 -8.77 5.31
N GLN A 227 0.29 -8.34 6.38
CA GLN A 227 0.88 -8.35 7.73
C GLN A 227 1.23 -9.77 8.21
N THR A 228 0.42 -10.76 7.85
CA THR A 228 0.66 -12.16 8.19
C THR A 228 1.84 -12.72 7.40
N GLU A 229 1.95 -12.39 6.11
CA GLU A 229 3.10 -12.74 5.27
C GLU A 229 4.40 -12.13 5.79
N GLU A 230 4.38 -10.86 6.20
CA GLU A 230 5.53 -10.20 6.82
C GLU A 230 5.95 -10.86 8.15
N LYS A 231 4.99 -11.26 8.99
CA LYS A 231 5.26 -12.00 10.23
C LYS A 231 5.86 -13.38 9.94
N LEU A 232 5.34 -14.08 8.93
CA LEU A 232 5.85 -15.39 8.53
C LEU A 232 7.28 -15.28 7.98
N ALA A 233 7.54 -14.31 7.10
CA ALA A 233 8.88 -14.02 6.60
C ALA A 233 9.85 -13.63 7.74
N GLY A 234 9.37 -12.89 8.74
CA GLY A 234 10.13 -12.59 9.95
C GLY A 234 10.47 -13.84 10.77
N ALA A 235 9.49 -14.71 11.00
CA ALA A 235 9.67 -15.97 11.72
C ALA A 235 10.65 -16.91 11.00
N ASP A 236 10.56 -17.01 9.66
CA ASP A 236 11.48 -17.81 8.85
C ASP A 236 12.93 -17.31 8.96
N LYS A 237 13.13 -15.99 8.96
CA LYS A 237 14.46 -15.39 9.21
C LYS A 237 14.97 -15.76 10.60
N THR A 238 14.13 -15.66 11.64
CA THR A 238 14.49 -16.04 13.00
C THR A 238 14.85 -17.52 13.10
N ILE A 239 14.07 -18.42 12.49
CA ILE A 239 14.36 -19.85 12.44
C ILE A 239 15.69 -20.09 11.70
N GLY A 240 15.93 -19.38 10.59
CA GLY A 240 17.18 -19.43 9.85
C GLY A 240 18.38 -19.07 10.73
N VAL A 241 18.32 -17.95 11.45
CA VAL A 241 19.36 -17.53 12.40
C VAL A 241 19.52 -18.55 13.53
N ILE A 242 18.43 -19.10 14.06
CA ILE A 242 18.51 -20.10 15.12
C ILE A 242 19.24 -21.34 14.62
N ARG A 243 18.87 -21.82 13.43
CA ARG A 243 19.46 -23.00 12.80
C ARG A 243 20.93 -22.81 12.42
N THR A 244 21.36 -21.62 12.02
CA THR A 244 22.76 -21.39 11.65
C THR A 244 23.62 -21.12 12.87
N LYS A 245 23.17 -20.23 13.77
CA LYS A 245 23.97 -19.81 14.93
C LYS A 245 24.04 -20.89 16.01
N TYR A 246 22.89 -21.45 16.40
CA TYR A 246 22.85 -22.36 17.54
C TYR A 246 23.11 -23.82 17.19
N LYS A 247 23.12 -24.19 15.91
CA LYS A 247 23.47 -25.55 15.52
C LYS A 247 24.92 -25.86 15.89
N ASP A 248 25.84 -24.97 15.52
CA ASP A 248 27.26 -25.15 15.84
C ASP A 248 27.49 -25.06 17.34
N ASP A 249 26.85 -24.10 18.04
CA ASP A 249 26.94 -24.00 19.50
C ASP A 249 26.39 -25.25 20.20
N TYR A 250 25.27 -25.80 19.72
CA TYR A 250 24.69 -27.03 20.28
C TYR A 250 25.57 -28.25 20.00
N GLU A 251 26.06 -28.41 18.78
CA GLU A 251 26.99 -29.50 18.44
C GLU A 251 28.30 -29.40 19.22
N ASN A 252 28.84 -28.19 19.40
CA ASN A 252 30.05 -27.95 20.19
C ASN A 252 29.82 -28.21 21.68
N LEU A 253 28.71 -27.74 22.24
CA LEU A 253 28.33 -28.03 23.63
C LEU A 253 28.12 -29.54 23.85
N PHE A 254 27.46 -30.20 22.90
CA PHE A 254 27.23 -31.64 22.95
C PHE A 254 28.55 -32.42 22.85
N LYS A 255 29.44 -32.06 21.92
CA LYS A 255 30.79 -32.63 21.80
C LYS A 255 31.62 -32.40 23.06
N TRP A 256 31.61 -31.19 23.60
CA TRP A 256 32.29 -30.87 24.85
C TRP A 256 31.76 -31.72 26.01
N TYR A 257 30.44 -31.82 26.17
CA TYR A 257 29.82 -32.66 27.19
C TYR A 257 30.19 -34.14 27.03
N HIS A 258 30.12 -34.68 25.81
CA HIS A 258 30.49 -36.05 25.50
C HIS A 258 31.96 -36.32 25.88
N ASN A 259 32.86 -35.44 25.47
CA ASN A 259 34.29 -35.58 25.73
C ASN A 259 34.65 -35.47 27.22
N GLU A 260 34.04 -34.53 27.94
CA GLU A 260 34.36 -34.30 29.36
C GLU A 260 33.65 -35.25 30.32
N TYR A 261 32.41 -35.65 30.04
CA TYR A 261 31.59 -36.43 30.98
C TYR A 261 31.37 -37.87 30.55
N GLU A 262 31.22 -38.14 29.25
CA GLU A 262 30.95 -39.50 28.78
C GLU A 262 32.21 -40.35 28.66
N ILE A 263 33.39 -39.75 28.40
CA ILE A 263 34.68 -40.47 28.35
C ILE A 263 35.23 -40.78 29.76
N LEU A 264 34.65 -40.21 30.83
CA LEU A 264 35.15 -40.44 32.19
C LEU A 264 35.20 -41.95 32.51
N PRO A 265 36.34 -42.44 33.04
CA PRO A 265 36.49 -43.84 33.41
C PRO A 265 35.35 -44.31 34.32
N LEU A 266 34.92 -45.55 34.13
CA LEU A 266 33.84 -46.18 34.90
C LEU A 266 34.03 -46.04 36.41
N TRP A 267 35.27 -46.08 36.91
CA TRP A 267 35.55 -45.91 38.33
C TRP A 267 35.17 -44.51 38.84
N TYR A 268 35.42 -43.46 38.06
CA TYR A 268 35.11 -42.08 38.43
C TYR A 268 33.59 -41.85 38.44
N LYS A 269 32.89 -42.39 37.45
CA LYS A 269 31.40 -42.38 37.42
C LYS A 269 30.81 -43.12 38.63
N ARG A 270 31.38 -44.27 39.00
CA ARG A 270 30.99 -45.03 40.20
C ARG A 270 31.27 -44.25 41.48
N PHE A 271 32.40 -43.55 41.56
CA PHE A 271 32.74 -42.69 42.70
C PHE A 271 31.74 -41.55 42.87
N GLY A 272 31.34 -40.87 41.78
CA GLY A 272 30.29 -39.84 41.83
C GLY A 272 28.95 -40.35 42.33
N HIS A 273 28.58 -41.61 42.05
CA HIS A 273 27.38 -42.22 42.62
C HIS A 273 27.50 -42.47 44.14
N ILE A 274 28.67 -42.85 44.62
CA ILE A 274 28.93 -43.01 46.06
C ILE A 274 28.77 -41.67 46.78
N LEU A 275 29.36 -40.59 46.24
CA LEU A 275 29.18 -39.24 46.78
C LEU A 275 27.71 -38.81 46.83
N LYS A 276 26.93 -39.08 45.77
CA LYS A 276 25.48 -38.78 45.75
C LYS A 276 24.70 -39.53 46.83
N VAL A 277 25.12 -40.74 47.18
CA VAL A 277 24.52 -41.52 48.26
C VAL A 277 24.87 -40.93 49.63
N ILE A 278 26.13 -40.53 49.84
CA ILE A 278 26.58 -39.87 51.08
C ILE A 278 25.85 -38.53 51.28
N MET A 279 25.61 -37.77 50.22
CA MET A 279 24.84 -36.52 50.25
C MET A 279 23.32 -36.72 50.42
N GLY A 280 22.84 -37.96 50.55
CA GLY A 280 21.42 -38.29 50.70
C GLY A 280 20.58 -38.07 49.43
N ARG A 281 21.18 -37.74 48.28
CA ARG A 281 20.47 -37.53 47.00
C ARG A 281 20.09 -38.83 46.30
N ARG A 282 20.60 -39.98 46.77
CA ARG A 282 20.29 -41.31 46.23
C ARG A 282 20.33 -42.36 47.35
N SER A 283 19.49 -43.39 47.27
CA SER A 283 19.50 -44.45 48.28
C SER A 283 20.64 -45.45 48.06
N PHE A 284 21.23 -45.96 49.14
CA PHE A 284 22.29 -46.98 49.10
C PHE A 284 21.90 -48.22 48.28
N ARG A 285 20.62 -48.60 48.29
CA ARG A 285 20.08 -49.74 47.54
C ARG A 285 20.27 -49.60 46.02
N SER A 286 20.31 -48.37 45.51
CA SER A 286 20.48 -48.09 44.09
C SER A 286 21.89 -48.36 43.53
N LEU A 287 22.91 -48.51 44.39
CA LEU A 287 24.28 -48.83 43.95
C LEU A 287 24.45 -50.29 43.55
N PHE A 288 23.67 -51.19 44.16
CA PHE A 288 23.80 -52.64 44.02
C PHE A 288 22.68 -53.29 43.20
N SER A 289 21.62 -52.53 42.89
CA SER A 289 20.51 -53.01 42.07
C SER A 289 20.89 -53.02 40.59
N ASP A 290 20.93 -54.20 39.97
CA ASP A 290 21.18 -54.35 38.54
C ASP A 290 19.99 -53.90 37.67
N ASP A 291 18.77 -53.87 38.21
CA ASP A 291 17.54 -53.43 37.51
C ASP A 291 17.51 -51.93 37.15
N VAL A 292 18.39 -51.12 37.72
CA VAL A 292 18.40 -49.65 37.52
C VAL A 292 19.51 -49.20 36.55
N LYS A 293 20.36 -50.14 36.09
CA LYS A 293 21.50 -49.83 35.22
C LYS A 293 21.04 -49.78 33.76
N LYS A 294 20.79 -48.56 33.28
CA LYS A 294 20.36 -48.20 31.91
C LYS A 294 21.35 -48.56 30.78
N TYR A 295 22.38 -49.37 31.06
CA TYR A 295 23.46 -49.73 30.13
C TYR A 295 23.62 -51.26 29.94
N LYS A 296 22.59 -52.05 30.27
CA LYS A 296 22.53 -53.44 29.81
C LYS A 296 21.87 -53.44 28.42
N ASN A 297 22.74 -53.46 27.41
CA ASN A 297 22.52 -53.39 25.95
C ASN A 297 22.22 -52.00 25.39
#